data_AF-A0A9E8TM26-F1
#
_entry.id   AF-A0A9E8TM26-F1
#
_cell.length_a   1.000
_cell.length_b   1.000
_cell.length_c   1.000
_cell.angle_alpha   90.00
_cell.angle_beta   90.00
_cell.angle_gamma   90.00
#
_symmetry.space_group_name_H-M   'P 1'
#
loop_
_entity.id
_entity.type
_entity.pdbx_description
1 polymer ?
#
loop_
_entity_poly.entity_id
_entity_poly.type
_entity_poly.pdbx_seq_one_letter_code
_entity_poly.pdbx_strand_id
1 'polypeptide(L)'
;MPVFGALVGIAAVVLGVLAVRKQQSKGMAVTGIVLGAIAVVSSLAMAFGLGAIMSGASDDAPVAAAVETSAPVEEVASPAASETSEPAQEAQAPEPVAPAVPVEYASALIQAESYSSMLNMSKAGIYDQLVSEYGGQFTPEAAQYAIDTIQADWNANALAKAKSYQETMAMSPEAIRDQLTSEYGEKFTPEEADYAVQNLGS
;
A
#
# COMPACT_ATOMS: atom_id res chain seq x y z
N MET A 1 45.57 4.27 33.64
CA MET A 1 44.92 2.99 33.98
C MET A 1 43.75 3.29 34.92
N PRO A 2 42.58 2.62 34.84
CA PRO A 2 42.37 1.31 34.22
C PRO A 2 41.25 1.22 33.15
N VAL A 3 41.47 0.24 32.28
CA VAL A 3 40.54 -0.49 31.40
C VAL A 3 39.79 -1.53 32.27
N PHE A 4 38.58 -1.96 31.86
CA PHE A 4 37.99 -3.32 31.99
C PHE A 4 36.48 -3.26 32.29
N GLY A 5 35.67 -3.61 31.28
CA GLY A 5 34.22 -3.78 31.43
C GLY A 5 33.54 -4.26 30.14
N ALA A 6 34.01 -5.37 29.55
CA ALA A 6 33.46 -5.91 28.29
C ALA A 6 33.38 -7.45 28.24
N LEU A 7 33.05 -8.13 29.35
CA LEU A 7 32.98 -9.61 29.37
C LEU A 7 31.79 -10.16 30.18
N VAL A 8 30.56 -9.73 29.89
CA VAL A 8 29.36 -10.45 30.39
C VAL A 8 28.26 -10.62 29.32
N GLY A 9 28.25 -9.83 28.24
CA GLY A 9 27.13 -9.84 27.27
C GLY A 9 27.03 -11.05 26.33
N ILE A 10 28.11 -11.79 26.08
CA ILE A 10 28.13 -12.84 25.02
C ILE A 10 27.52 -14.17 25.50
N ALA A 11 27.52 -14.45 26.81
CA ALA A 11 27.02 -15.73 27.34
C ALA A 11 25.48 -15.86 27.29
N ALA A 12 24.73 -14.76 27.31
CA ALA A 12 23.26 -14.80 27.33
C ALA A 12 22.65 -15.16 25.96
N VAL A 13 23.30 -14.77 24.86
CA VAL A 13 22.81 -15.04 23.49
C VAL A 13 22.94 -16.53 23.13
N VAL A 14 24.02 -17.18 23.57
CA VAL A 14 24.26 -18.60 23.29
C VAL A 14 23.28 -19.52 24.03
N LEU A 15 22.88 -19.17 25.26
CA LEU A 15 21.87 -19.93 26.01
C LEU A 15 20.46 -19.77 25.42
N GLY A 16 20.12 -18.60 24.86
CA GLY A 16 18.84 -18.38 24.19
C GLY A 16 18.65 -19.27 22.95
N VAL A 17 19.68 -19.41 22.12
CA VAL A 17 19.63 -20.26 20.91
C VAL A 17 19.58 -21.76 21.25
N LEU A 18 20.22 -22.20 22.35
CA LEU A 18 20.19 -23.59 22.80
C LEU A 18 18.84 -24.02 23.39
N ALA A 19 18.07 -23.10 23.99
CA ALA A 19 16.75 -23.41 24.55
C ALA A 19 15.68 -23.65 23.47
N VAL A 20 15.82 -23.07 22.28
CA VAL A 20 14.86 -23.24 21.17
C VAL A 20 14.96 -24.63 20.51
N ARG A 21 16.11 -25.31 20.62
CA ARG A 21 16.34 -26.57 19.91
C ARG A 21 15.86 -27.84 20.63
N LYS A 22 15.39 -27.77 21.88
CA LYS A 22 15.01 -28.97 22.66
C LYS A 22 13.51 -29.16 22.89
N GLN A 23 12.65 -28.24 22.43
CA GLN A 23 11.22 -28.31 22.72
C GLN A 23 10.34 -28.15 21.47
N GLN A 24 10.59 -28.96 20.45
CA GLN A 24 9.58 -29.27 19.43
C GLN A 24 9.02 -30.67 19.69
N SER A 25 7.97 -30.74 20.53
CA SER A 25 7.10 -31.90 20.59
C SER A 25 6.21 -31.92 19.34
N LYS A 26 6.21 -33.05 18.63
CA LYS A 26 5.41 -33.29 17.43
C LYS A 26 3.92 -33.30 17.78
N GLY A 27 3.18 -32.29 17.32
CA GLY A 27 1.72 -32.25 17.42
C GLY A 27 1.11 -30.88 17.15
N MET A 28 0.55 -30.73 15.95
CA MET A 28 -0.64 -29.92 15.60
C MET A 28 -0.69 -28.40 15.93
N ALA A 29 -0.78 -27.65 14.83
CA ALA A 29 -1.65 -26.49 14.57
C ALA A 29 -1.39 -25.11 15.24
N VAL A 30 -1.18 -24.14 14.32
CA VAL A 30 -1.93 -22.88 14.17
C VAL A 30 -1.70 -21.77 15.22
N THR A 31 -1.66 -20.54 14.69
CA THR A 31 -1.76 -19.21 15.34
C THR A 31 -0.50 -18.59 15.96
N GLY A 32 -0.03 -17.51 15.32
CA GLY A 32 0.42 -16.29 16.04
C GLY A 32 1.92 -16.02 16.10
N ILE A 33 2.51 -15.47 15.03
CA ILE A 33 3.66 -14.56 15.17
C ILE A 33 3.28 -13.24 14.51
N VAL A 34 2.35 -12.53 15.16
CA VAL A 34 2.28 -11.08 15.12
C VAL A 34 2.78 -10.63 16.49
N LEU A 35 3.62 -9.59 16.51
CA LEU A 35 4.21 -8.88 17.67
C LEU A 35 5.59 -9.37 18.14
N GLY A 36 6.64 -8.78 17.59
CA GLY A 36 7.98 -8.91 18.14
C GLY A 36 9.00 -7.88 17.64
N ALA A 37 8.58 -6.64 17.33
CA ALA A 37 9.54 -5.59 16.93
C ALA A 37 9.05 -4.16 17.19
N ILE A 38 8.62 -3.81 18.41
CA ILE A 38 8.64 -2.41 18.87
C ILE A 38 9.04 -2.34 20.35
N ALA A 39 9.95 -1.40 20.65
CA ALA A 39 10.25 -0.75 21.94
C ALA A 39 11.56 -1.14 22.64
N VAL A 40 12.66 -0.49 22.23
CA VAL A 40 13.65 0.06 23.18
C VAL A 40 14.02 1.48 22.72
N VAL A 41 13.26 2.48 23.18
CA VAL A 41 13.75 3.86 23.30
C VAL A 41 13.56 4.23 24.76
N SER A 42 14.60 4.01 25.55
CA SER A 42 14.64 4.42 26.95
C SER A 42 15.30 5.79 27.07
N SER A 43 14.44 6.78 27.37
CA SER A 43 14.62 7.78 28.43
C SER A 43 15.90 8.63 28.50
N LEU A 44 15.73 9.95 28.41
CA LEU A 44 16.38 10.87 29.34
C LEU A 44 15.42 12.02 29.71
N ALA A 45 14.87 11.94 30.93
CA ALA A 45 14.19 13.04 31.59
C ALA A 45 15.22 13.77 32.48
N MET A 46 15.27 15.10 32.41
CA MET A 46 15.90 15.90 33.46
C MET A 46 15.10 17.16 33.72
N ALA A 47 14.76 17.33 35.00
CA ALA A 47 13.88 18.32 35.56
C ALA A 47 14.58 19.67 35.80
N PHE A 48 13.88 20.76 35.48
CA PHE A 48 14.02 22.12 35.99
C PHE A 48 12.61 22.73 35.82
N GLY A 49 11.96 23.43 36.75
CA GLY A 49 12.27 23.98 38.06
C GLY A 49 11.12 24.96 38.33
N LEU A 50 10.51 24.88 39.51
CA LEU A 50 9.42 25.75 39.96
C LEU A 50 9.96 27.17 40.25
N GLY A 51 9.26 28.24 39.84
CA GLY A 51 9.39 29.54 40.51
C GLY A 51 9.18 30.82 39.70
N ALA A 52 8.03 31.46 39.97
CA ALA A 52 7.84 32.91 40.16
C ALA A 52 7.56 33.85 38.96
N ILE A 53 6.33 34.40 38.99
CA ILE A 53 5.90 35.81 38.85
C ILE A 53 6.39 36.66 37.65
N MET A 54 5.45 37.15 36.82
CA MET A 54 4.97 38.56 36.83
C MET A 54 4.19 38.88 35.54
N SER A 55 2.93 39.30 35.76
CA SER A 55 2.11 40.29 35.05
C SER A 55 2.39 40.66 33.58
N GLY A 56 1.33 40.61 32.76
CA GLY A 56 1.24 41.28 31.47
C GLY A 56 -0.11 41.03 30.79
N ALA A 57 -1.15 41.72 31.24
CA ALA A 57 -2.47 41.75 30.63
C ALA A 57 -2.46 42.45 29.26
N SER A 58 -3.32 42.00 28.34
CA SER A 58 -4.35 42.81 27.68
C SER A 58 -5.20 41.98 26.70
N ASP A 59 -6.51 42.09 26.91
CA ASP A 59 -7.68 41.68 26.12
C ASP A 59 -7.59 41.91 24.60
N ASP A 60 -8.25 41.07 23.79
CA ASP A 60 -9.59 41.39 23.26
C ASP A 60 -10.14 40.22 22.40
N ALA A 61 -11.38 39.84 22.66
CA ALA A 61 -12.28 39.07 21.79
C ALA A 61 -13.59 39.90 21.71
N PRO A 62 -14.65 39.56 20.96
CA PRO A 62 -14.85 38.52 19.94
C PRO A 62 -15.59 39.08 18.68
N VAL A 63 -15.88 38.23 17.69
CA VAL A 63 -17.12 38.45 16.89
C VAL A 63 -17.77 37.11 16.53
N ALA A 64 -18.84 36.84 17.25
CA ALA A 64 -19.96 36.02 16.81
C ALA A 64 -21.05 36.97 16.30
N ALA A 65 -21.68 36.64 15.18
CA ALA A 65 -22.96 37.21 14.78
C ALA A 65 -23.81 36.14 14.08
N ALA A 66 -24.87 35.73 14.77
CA ALA A 66 -26.14 35.27 14.20
C ALA A 66 -26.80 36.45 13.43
N VAL A 67 -27.85 36.38 12.62
CA VAL A 67 -29.16 35.68 12.61
C VAL A 67 -29.75 35.99 11.20
N GLU A 68 -30.59 35.19 10.52
CA GLU A 68 -32.07 35.15 10.52
C GLU A 68 -32.51 34.27 9.31
N THR A 69 -33.25 33.17 9.46
CA THR A 69 -34.71 33.03 9.61
C THR A 69 -35.58 33.79 8.60
N SER A 70 -36.31 33.03 7.78
CA SER A 70 -37.69 33.30 7.31
C SER A 70 -38.21 32.07 6.56
N ALA A 71 -39.14 31.35 7.20
CA ALA A 71 -40.04 30.37 6.59
C ALA A 71 -41.29 31.11 6.02
N PRO A 72 -42.43 30.44 5.74
CA PRO A 72 -42.78 29.53 4.65
C PRO A 72 -43.96 30.09 3.81
N VAL A 73 -44.37 29.41 2.73
CA VAL A 73 -45.72 29.60 2.15
C VAL A 73 -46.28 28.28 1.60
N GLU A 74 -47.60 28.21 1.70
CA GLU A 74 -48.47 27.05 1.77
C GLU A 74 -48.72 26.26 0.46
N GLU A 75 -49.04 24.99 0.70
CA GLU A 75 -49.98 24.10 0.02
C GLU A 75 -51.15 24.76 -0.75
N VAL A 76 -51.40 24.30 -1.98
CA VAL A 76 -52.76 24.03 -2.50
C VAL A 76 -52.74 23.11 -3.74
N ALA A 77 -53.40 21.97 -3.60
CA ALA A 77 -54.31 21.30 -4.55
C ALA A 77 -53.86 20.87 -5.98
N SER A 78 -53.86 19.54 -6.16
CA SER A 78 -54.22 18.77 -7.38
C SER A 78 -55.64 19.14 -7.90
N PRO A 79 -56.15 18.75 -9.10
CA PRO A 79 -55.74 17.68 -10.02
C PRO A 79 -55.88 17.98 -11.54
N ALA A 80 -55.40 17.08 -12.41
CA ALA A 80 -56.11 16.66 -13.64
C ALA A 80 -55.21 15.75 -14.51
N ALA A 81 -55.75 14.58 -14.83
CA ALA A 81 -55.25 13.68 -15.84
C ALA A 81 -55.26 14.33 -17.24
N SER A 82 -54.27 14.00 -18.05
CA SER A 82 -54.40 13.96 -19.50
C SER A 82 -53.62 12.76 -19.99
N GLU A 83 -54.36 11.67 -20.15
CA GLU A 83 -54.05 10.67 -21.16
C GLU A 83 -54.10 11.37 -22.53
N THR A 84 -53.00 11.33 -23.25
CA THR A 84 -53.00 11.52 -24.70
C THR A 84 -52.09 10.47 -25.28
N SER A 85 -52.73 9.67 -26.13
CA SER A 85 -52.30 8.46 -26.77
C SER A 85 -51.51 8.72 -28.05
N GLU A 86 -50.45 7.92 -28.21
CA GLU A 86 -49.82 7.41 -29.45
C GLU A 86 -49.07 8.37 -30.41
N PRO A 87 -48.00 7.90 -31.11
CA PRO A 87 -47.90 6.58 -31.75
C PRO A 87 -46.78 5.68 -31.24
N ALA A 88 -47.03 4.37 -31.39
CA ALA A 88 -46.09 3.28 -31.21
C ALA A 88 -44.78 3.52 -31.98
N GLN A 89 -43.70 3.74 -31.22
CA GLN A 89 -42.35 3.46 -31.70
C GLN A 89 -42.20 1.94 -31.77
N GLU A 90 -42.03 1.47 -33.00
CA GLU A 90 -41.57 0.14 -33.34
C GLU A 90 -40.35 -0.20 -32.45
N ALA A 91 -40.56 -1.13 -31.51
CA ALA A 91 -39.50 -1.62 -30.66
C ALA A 91 -38.48 -2.35 -31.53
N GLN A 92 -37.40 -1.66 -31.90
CA GLN A 92 -36.17 -2.32 -32.30
C GLN A 92 -35.74 -3.20 -31.14
N ALA A 93 -35.73 -4.52 -31.37
CA ALA A 93 -35.14 -5.47 -30.45
C ALA A 93 -33.71 -5.00 -30.11
N PRO A 94 -33.29 -4.97 -28.84
CA PRO A 94 -31.95 -4.56 -28.50
C PRO A 94 -30.97 -5.48 -29.21
N GLU A 95 -30.07 -4.89 -30.01
CA GLU A 95 -28.89 -5.60 -30.49
C GLU A 95 -28.13 -6.19 -29.28
N PRO A 96 -27.50 -7.37 -29.42
CA PRO A 96 -26.78 -7.98 -28.32
C PRO A 96 -25.63 -7.07 -27.92
N VAL A 97 -25.77 -6.42 -26.76
CA VAL A 97 -24.71 -5.64 -26.15
C VAL A 97 -23.55 -6.61 -25.91
N ALA A 98 -22.42 -6.40 -26.59
CA ALA A 98 -21.19 -7.12 -26.29
C ALA A 98 -20.94 -7.06 -24.77
N PRO A 99 -20.40 -8.12 -24.13
CA PRO A 99 -20.24 -8.12 -22.69
C PRO A 99 -19.34 -6.96 -22.28
N ALA A 100 -19.91 -6.00 -21.54
CA ALA A 100 -19.15 -4.92 -20.95
C ALA A 100 -18.19 -5.50 -19.91
N VAL A 101 -16.94 -5.02 -19.89
CA VAL A 101 -15.94 -5.40 -18.89
C VAL A 101 -16.49 -5.09 -17.50
N PRO A 102 -16.43 -6.02 -16.52
CA PRO A 102 -16.89 -5.76 -15.16
C PRO A 102 -16.15 -4.57 -14.52
N VAL A 103 -16.83 -3.81 -13.66
CA VAL A 103 -16.24 -2.64 -12.99
C VAL A 103 -14.99 -3.00 -12.20
N GLU A 104 -15.02 -4.14 -11.49
CA GLU A 104 -13.87 -4.63 -10.71
C GLU A 104 -12.63 -4.85 -11.59
N TYR A 105 -12.80 -5.31 -12.83
CA TYR A 105 -11.71 -5.59 -13.76
C TYR A 105 -11.06 -4.28 -14.25
N ALA A 106 -11.89 -3.26 -14.50
CA ALA A 106 -11.39 -1.92 -14.83
C ALA A 106 -10.64 -1.29 -13.64
N SER A 107 -11.14 -1.46 -12.41
CA SER A 107 -10.45 -0.99 -11.21
C SER A 107 -9.11 -1.70 -10.99
N ALA A 108 -9.05 -3.02 -11.18
CA ALA A 108 -7.82 -3.79 -11.09
C ALA A 108 -6.79 -3.32 -12.12
N LEU A 109 -7.21 -3.03 -13.36
CA LEU A 109 -6.34 -2.50 -14.40
C LEU A 109 -5.74 -1.14 -14.02
N ILE A 110 -6.57 -0.20 -13.56
CA ILE A 110 -6.10 1.13 -13.11
C ILE A 110 -5.08 1.01 -11.98
N GLN A 111 -5.31 0.10 -11.03
CA GLN A 111 -4.38 -0.12 -9.92
C GLN A 111 -3.09 -0.80 -10.38
N ALA A 112 -3.16 -1.74 -11.33
CA ALA A 112 -1.99 -2.34 -11.96
C ALA A 112 -1.12 -1.29 -12.66
N GLU A 113 -1.75 -0.36 -13.40
CA GLU A 113 -1.07 0.76 -14.06
C GLU A 113 -0.36 1.67 -13.05
N SER A 114 -1.00 1.94 -11.91
CA SER A 114 -0.39 2.69 -10.81
C SER A 114 0.83 1.96 -10.22
N TYR A 115 0.72 0.65 -9.95
CA TYR A 115 1.86 -0.13 -9.45
C TYR A 115 3.02 -0.21 -10.44
N SER A 116 2.73 -0.38 -11.73
CA SER A 116 3.77 -0.33 -12.75
C SER A 116 4.44 1.04 -12.80
N SER A 117 3.68 2.11 -12.93
CA SER A 117 4.22 3.46 -13.19
C SER A 117 4.86 4.12 -11.97
N MET A 118 4.29 3.93 -10.78
CA MET A 118 4.77 4.58 -9.56
C MET A 118 5.81 3.72 -8.82
N LEU A 119 5.62 2.40 -8.83
CA LEU A 119 6.43 1.48 -8.03
C LEU A 119 7.39 0.64 -8.87
N ASN A 120 7.33 0.72 -10.21
CA ASN A 120 8.20 -0.01 -11.13
C ASN A 120 8.20 -1.52 -10.84
N MET A 121 7.03 -2.08 -10.56
CA MET A 121 6.90 -3.49 -10.18
C MET A 121 6.96 -4.41 -11.40
N SER A 122 7.35 -5.67 -11.17
CA SER A 122 7.26 -6.74 -12.16
C SER A 122 5.81 -7.16 -12.39
N LYS A 123 5.57 -7.85 -13.50
CA LYS A 123 4.26 -8.44 -13.80
C LYS A 123 3.76 -9.35 -12.67
N ALA A 124 4.64 -10.24 -12.17
CA ALA A 124 4.31 -11.16 -11.07
C ALA A 124 4.05 -10.42 -9.75
N GLY A 125 4.89 -9.42 -9.43
CA GLY A 125 4.72 -8.61 -8.23
C GLY A 125 3.42 -7.81 -8.23
N ILE A 126 3.00 -7.27 -9.39
CA ILE A 126 1.72 -6.58 -9.52
C ILE A 126 0.56 -7.55 -9.27
N TYR A 127 0.58 -8.73 -9.88
CA TYR A 127 -0.45 -9.74 -9.65
C TYR A 127 -0.61 -10.05 -8.17
N ASP A 128 0.50 -10.34 -7.48
CA ASP A 128 0.52 -10.65 -6.06
C ASP A 128 -0.07 -9.52 -5.22
N GLN A 129 0.23 -8.25 -5.55
CA GLN A 129 -0.35 -7.11 -4.86
C GLN A 129 -1.84 -6.95 -5.12
N LEU A 130 -2.31 -7.19 -6.34
CA LEU A 130 -3.73 -7.07 -6.68
C LEU A 130 -4.57 -8.09 -5.91
N VAL A 131 -4.10 -9.34 -5.75
CA VAL A 131 -4.83 -10.39 -5.03
C VAL A 131 -4.58 -10.40 -3.52
N SER A 132 -3.59 -9.67 -3.03
CA SER A 132 -3.22 -9.63 -1.62
C SER A 132 -4.36 -9.08 -0.74
N GLU A 133 -4.59 -9.74 0.40
CA GLU A 133 -5.50 -9.27 1.46
C GLU A 133 -5.09 -7.90 2.04
N TYR A 134 -3.82 -7.51 1.86
CA TYR A 134 -3.27 -6.23 2.31
C TYR A 134 -3.02 -5.23 1.17
N GLY A 135 -3.38 -5.61 -0.07
CA GLY A 135 -3.14 -4.82 -1.28
C GLY A 135 -4.46 -4.45 -1.96
N GLY A 136 -4.65 -4.93 -3.19
CA GLY A 136 -5.84 -4.64 -4.00
C GLY A 136 -7.08 -5.43 -3.61
N GLN A 137 -6.94 -6.59 -2.96
CA GLN A 137 -8.04 -7.48 -2.57
C GLN A 137 -8.99 -7.85 -3.72
N PHE A 138 -8.51 -7.84 -4.97
CA PHE A 138 -9.27 -8.20 -6.14
C PHE A 138 -9.40 -9.72 -6.26
N THR A 139 -10.46 -10.16 -6.95
CA THR A 139 -10.54 -11.54 -7.41
C THR A 139 -9.34 -11.92 -8.30
N PRO A 140 -8.86 -13.18 -8.24
CA PRO A 140 -7.80 -13.66 -9.13
C PRO A 140 -8.08 -13.40 -10.61
N GLU A 141 -9.34 -13.50 -11.03
CA GLU A 141 -9.76 -13.28 -12.41
C GLU A 141 -9.65 -11.81 -12.82
N ALA A 142 -10.03 -10.86 -11.94
CA ALA A 142 -9.86 -9.43 -12.20
C ALA A 142 -8.37 -9.03 -12.22
N ALA A 143 -7.56 -9.59 -11.32
CA ALA A 143 -6.12 -9.37 -11.31
C ALA A 143 -5.45 -9.93 -12.56
N GLN A 144 -5.82 -11.14 -12.99
CA GLN A 144 -5.31 -11.74 -14.22
C GLN A 144 -5.70 -10.91 -15.45
N TYR A 145 -6.95 -10.46 -15.53
CA TYR A 145 -7.39 -9.55 -16.58
C TYR A 145 -6.53 -8.27 -16.63
N ALA A 146 -6.26 -7.67 -15.47
CA ALA A 146 -5.41 -6.48 -15.38
C ALA A 146 -3.99 -6.76 -15.91
N ILE A 147 -3.39 -7.89 -15.54
CA ILE A 147 -2.05 -8.31 -15.98
C ILE A 147 -1.97 -8.63 -17.48
N ASP A 148 -3.04 -9.15 -18.06
CA ASP A 148 -3.12 -9.47 -19.48
C ASP A 148 -3.41 -8.22 -20.33
N THR A 149 -4.02 -7.19 -19.74
CA THR A 149 -4.44 -5.98 -20.44
C THR A 149 -3.44 -4.83 -20.29
N ILE A 150 -2.74 -4.74 -19.16
CA ILE A 150 -1.80 -3.65 -18.89
C ILE A 150 -0.69 -3.59 -19.94
N GLN A 151 -0.46 -2.39 -20.46
CA GLN A 151 0.64 -2.08 -21.35
C GLN A 151 1.73 -1.36 -20.56
N ALA A 152 2.74 -2.10 -20.14
CA ALA A 152 3.89 -1.58 -19.41
C ALA A 152 5.20 -1.97 -20.09
N ASP A 153 6.21 -1.12 -19.97
CA ASP A 153 7.58 -1.45 -20.32
C ASP A 153 8.25 -2.14 -19.12
N TRP A 154 8.19 -3.46 -19.09
CA TRP A 154 8.71 -4.26 -17.98
C TRP A 154 10.23 -4.18 -17.85
N ASN A 155 10.93 -4.00 -18.97
CA ASN A 155 12.36 -3.76 -19.01
C ASN A 155 12.71 -2.41 -18.37
N ALA A 156 11.92 -1.37 -18.63
CA ALA A 156 12.07 -0.08 -17.97
C ALA A 156 11.80 -0.17 -16.46
N ASN A 157 10.77 -0.91 -16.03
CA ASN A 157 10.48 -1.14 -14.62
C ASN A 157 11.66 -1.85 -13.92
N ALA A 158 12.18 -2.93 -14.52
CA ALA A 158 13.32 -3.66 -13.99
C ALA A 158 14.57 -2.76 -13.88
N LEU A 159 14.84 -1.95 -14.91
CA LEU A 159 15.95 -1.00 -14.91
C LEU A 159 15.79 0.08 -13.82
N ALA A 160 14.58 0.59 -13.61
CA ALA A 160 14.32 1.57 -12.54
C ALA A 160 14.58 0.97 -11.15
N LYS A 161 14.14 -0.27 -10.91
CA LYS A 161 14.45 -1.01 -9.68
C LYS A 161 15.94 -1.27 -9.52
N ALA A 162 16.61 -1.69 -10.59
CA ALA A 162 18.05 -1.92 -10.60
C ALA A 162 18.82 -0.65 -10.18
N LYS A 163 18.49 0.51 -10.78
CA LYS A 163 19.08 1.80 -10.43
C LYS A 163 18.82 2.16 -8.97
N SER A 164 17.60 1.98 -8.49
CA SER A 164 17.26 2.22 -7.09
C SER A 164 18.13 1.38 -6.13
N TYR A 165 18.31 0.09 -6.41
CA TYR A 165 19.18 -0.78 -5.61
C TYR A 165 20.66 -0.36 -5.67
N GLN A 166 21.14 0.01 -6.86
CA GLN A 166 22.50 0.50 -7.03
C GLN A 166 22.74 1.80 -6.22
N GLU A 167 21.84 2.77 -6.34
CA GLU A 167 21.98 4.09 -5.73
C GLU A 167 21.77 4.09 -4.22
N THR A 168 20.76 3.35 -3.73
CA THR A 168 20.35 3.40 -2.32
C THR A 168 21.01 2.34 -1.45
N MET A 169 21.41 1.21 -2.04
CA MET A 169 21.98 0.07 -1.32
C MET A 169 23.40 -0.29 -1.77
N ALA A 170 23.96 0.40 -2.77
CA ALA A 170 25.30 0.14 -3.31
C ALA A 170 25.52 -1.34 -3.70
N MET A 171 24.46 -2.01 -4.17
CA MET A 171 24.50 -3.42 -4.55
C MET A 171 25.33 -3.61 -5.83
N SER A 172 26.02 -4.76 -5.92
CA SER A 172 26.72 -5.15 -7.15
C SER A 172 25.71 -5.55 -8.24
N PRO A 173 26.08 -5.48 -9.54
CA PRO A 173 25.18 -5.90 -10.62
C PRO A 173 24.65 -7.33 -10.47
N GLU A 174 25.47 -8.27 -9.99
CA GLU A 174 25.01 -9.65 -9.74
C GLU A 174 23.99 -9.73 -8.60
N ALA A 175 24.25 -9.03 -7.49
CA ALA A 175 23.30 -9.00 -6.37
C ALA A 175 21.97 -8.33 -6.78
N ILE A 176 22.03 -7.33 -7.67
CA ILE A 176 20.84 -6.70 -8.25
C ILE A 176 20.07 -7.71 -9.12
N ARG A 177 20.74 -8.44 -10.02
CA ARG A 177 20.09 -9.48 -10.84
C ARG A 177 19.39 -10.52 -9.98
N ASP A 178 20.06 -11.00 -8.93
CA ASP A 178 19.50 -11.99 -7.99
C ASP A 178 18.30 -11.40 -7.24
N GLN A 179 18.38 -10.14 -6.81
CA GLN A 179 17.27 -9.47 -6.13
C GLN A 179 16.07 -9.23 -7.05
N LEU A 180 16.31 -8.87 -8.32
CA LEU A 180 15.26 -8.66 -9.30
C LEU A 180 14.50 -9.95 -9.60
N THR A 181 15.20 -11.09 -9.66
CA THR A 181 14.61 -12.40 -10.00
C THR A 181 14.12 -13.19 -8.79
N SER A 182 14.48 -12.80 -7.57
CA SER A 182 14.12 -13.52 -6.36
C SER A 182 12.61 -13.66 -6.15
N GLU A 183 12.18 -14.86 -5.80
CA GLU A 183 10.81 -15.19 -5.36
C GLU A 183 10.35 -14.40 -4.12
N TYR A 184 11.29 -13.86 -3.35
CA TYR A 184 11.02 -13.01 -2.19
C TYR A 184 11.39 -11.53 -2.46
N GLY A 185 11.88 -11.22 -3.65
CA GLY A 185 12.28 -9.89 -4.09
C GLY A 185 11.27 -9.33 -5.09
N GLU A 186 11.76 -8.94 -6.27
CA GLU A 186 10.95 -8.23 -7.26
C GLU A 186 10.24 -9.15 -8.27
N LYS A 187 10.63 -10.42 -8.39
CA LYS A 187 10.03 -11.42 -9.30
C LYS A 187 9.97 -10.99 -10.79
N PHE A 188 10.94 -10.22 -11.25
CA PHE A 188 11.15 -10.03 -12.68
C PHE A 188 11.60 -11.33 -13.33
N THR A 189 11.34 -11.46 -14.63
CA THR A 189 11.92 -12.55 -15.42
C THR A 189 13.45 -12.43 -15.48
N PRO A 190 14.17 -13.54 -15.69
CA PRO A 190 15.62 -13.49 -15.90
C PRO A 190 16.01 -12.53 -17.03
N GLU A 191 15.24 -12.49 -18.12
CA GLU A 191 15.51 -11.64 -19.27
C GLU A 191 15.37 -10.14 -18.94
N GLU A 192 14.35 -9.75 -18.17
CA GLU A 192 14.17 -8.36 -17.71
C GLU A 192 15.25 -7.94 -16.72
N ALA A 193 15.65 -8.84 -15.82
CA ALA A 193 16.74 -8.59 -14.88
C ALA A 193 18.08 -8.45 -15.60
N ASP A 194 18.36 -9.32 -16.57
CA ASP A 194 19.55 -9.26 -17.42
C ASP A 194 19.58 -7.97 -18.24
N TYR A 195 18.44 -7.57 -18.82
CA TYR A 195 18.33 -6.27 -19.49
C TYR A 195 18.66 -5.13 -18.51
N ALA A 196 18.08 -5.14 -17.32
CA ALA A 196 18.27 -4.08 -16.33
C ALA A 196 19.76 -3.92 -15.95
N VAL A 197 20.46 -5.01 -15.63
CA VAL A 197 21.88 -4.94 -15.22
C VAL A 197 22.81 -4.54 -16.35
N GLN A 198 22.51 -4.95 -17.59
CA GLN A 198 23.27 -4.52 -18.77
C GLN A 198 23.13 -3.01 -19.06
N ASN A 199 22.06 -2.39 -18.56
CA ASN A 199 21.72 -0.98 -18.81
C ASN A 199 21.90 -0.06 -17.58
N LEU A 200 22.50 -0.54 -16.49
CA LEU A 200 22.72 0.26 -15.27
C LEU A 200 23.61 1.50 -15.50
N GLY A 201 24.41 1.52 -16.55
CA GLY A 201 25.45 2.53 -16.73
C GLY A 201 26.68 2.19 -15.87
N SER A 202 27.85 2.56 -16.38
CA SER A 202 29.13 2.34 -15.67
C SER A 202 29.49 3.53 -14.81
#